data_AF-A0A8S3WRV7-F1
#
_entry.id   AF-A0A8S3WRV7-F1
#
_cell.length_a   1.000
_cell.length_b   1.000
_cell.length_c   1.000
_cell.angle_alpha   90.00
_cell.angle_beta   90.00
_cell.angle_gamma   90.00
#
_symmetry.space_group_name_H-M   'P 1'
#
loop_
_entity.id
_entity.type
_entity.pdbx_description
1 polymer ?
#
loop_
_entity_poly.entity_id
_entity_poly.type
_entity_poly.pdbx_seq_one_letter_code
_entity_poly.pdbx_strand_id
1 'polypeptide(L)'
;MNFLDNFDPETSARERRKLNRKSYFMNRNCKKIYNERGQIAATGKDLCDCLDETCPGCHFPCTKCNSNKCGHECRVNRKWMYEKIEIEGNDFVIKNVYKSNK
;
A
#
# COMPACT_ATOMS: atom_id res chain seq x y z
N MET A 1 -38.55 -22.75 -34.69
CA MET A 1 -37.29 -22.71 -33.93
C MET A 1 -36.90 -21.25 -33.79
N ASN A 2 -37.15 -20.65 -32.63
CA ASN A 2 -36.83 -19.24 -32.39
C ASN A 2 -35.35 -19.12 -32.03
N PHE A 3 -34.62 -18.38 -32.85
CA PHE A 3 -33.17 -18.21 -32.78
C PHE A 3 -32.70 -17.45 -31.52
N LEU A 4 -33.59 -16.81 -30.78
CA LEU A 4 -33.29 -15.88 -29.69
C LEU A 4 -33.75 -16.33 -28.29
N ASP A 5 -34.41 -17.48 -28.18
CA ASP A 5 -35.04 -17.90 -26.90
C ASP A 5 -34.04 -18.09 -25.75
N ASN A 6 -32.75 -18.30 -26.07
CA ASN A 6 -31.67 -18.49 -25.09
C ASN A 6 -30.59 -17.39 -25.13
N PHE A 7 -30.85 -16.27 -25.81
CA PHE A 7 -29.89 -15.16 -25.84
C PHE A 7 -30.08 -14.27 -24.61
N ASP A 8 -29.25 -14.49 -23.60
CA ASP A 8 -29.16 -13.63 -22.42
C ASP A 8 -27.99 -12.62 -22.58
N PRO A 9 -28.28 -11.31 -22.73
CA PRO A 9 -27.27 -10.28 -22.87
C PRO A 9 -26.32 -10.19 -21.67
N GLU A 10 -26.79 -10.52 -20.46
CA GLU A 10 -26.03 -10.39 -19.21
C GLU A 10 -24.95 -11.46 -19.06
N THR A 11 -25.16 -12.65 -19.61
CA THR A 11 -24.20 -13.77 -19.53
C THR A 11 -23.34 -13.94 -20.79
N SER A 12 -23.46 -13.02 -21.74
CA SER A 12 -22.74 -13.07 -23.01
C SER A 12 -21.22 -13.17 -22.82
N ALA A 13 -20.53 -13.81 -23.78
CA ALA A 13 -19.07 -13.90 -23.78
C ALA A 13 -18.37 -12.53 -23.77
N ARG A 14 -19.07 -11.48 -24.22
CA ARG A 14 -18.63 -10.08 -24.14
C ARG A 14 -18.72 -9.56 -22.70
N GLU A 15 -19.84 -9.74 -22.02
CA GLU A 15 -20.01 -9.30 -20.63
C GLU A 15 -19.07 -10.06 -19.68
N ARG A 16 -18.85 -11.36 -19.89
CA ARG A 16 -17.83 -12.14 -19.16
C ARG A 16 -16.41 -11.58 -19.34
N ARG A 17 -16.07 -11.08 -20.54
CA ARG A 17 -14.76 -10.42 -20.78
C ARG A 17 -14.67 -9.07 -20.09
N LYS A 18 -15.76 -8.29 -20.03
CA LYS A 18 -15.81 -7.01 -19.33
C LYS A 18 -15.65 -7.18 -17.81
N LEU A 19 -16.31 -8.18 -17.22
CA LEU A 19 -16.16 -8.56 -15.82
C LEU A 19 -14.73 -8.99 -15.49
N ASN A 20 -14.12 -9.85 -16.30
CA ASN A 20 -12.74 -10.29 -16.12
C ASN A 20 -11.72 -9.14 -16.24
N ARG A 21 -11.96 -8.18 -17.14
CA ARG A 21 -11.13 -6.98 -17.23
C ARG A 21 -11.24 -6.15 -15.95
N LYS A 22 -12.46 -5.93 -15.44
CA LYS A 22 -12.71 -5.20 -14.19
C LYS A 22 -12.06 -5.90 -12.99
N SER A 23 -12.15 -7.23 -12.89
CA SER A 23 -11.51 -8.00 -11.81
C SER A 23 -9.99 -7.93 -11.88
N TYR A 24 -9.40 -8.01 -13.08
CA TYR A 24 -7.94 -7.86 -13.27
C TYR A 24 -7.44 -6.47 -12.84
N PHE A 25 -8.17 -5.39 -13.18
CA PHE A 25 -7.84 -4.04 -12.71
C PHE A 25 -8.01 -3.87 -11.19
N MET A 26 -9.01 -4.51 -10.59
CA MET A 26 -9.22 -4.49 -9.13
C MET A 26 -8.18 -5.34 -8.38
N ASN A 27 -7.71 -6.43 -8.98
CA ASN A 27 -6.65 -7.28 -8.41
C ASN A 27 -5.25 -6.67 -8.56
N ARG A 28 -5.07 -5.78 -9.55
CA ARG A 28 -3.92 -4.86 -9.66
C ARG A 28 -3.89 -3.77 -8.59
N ASN A 29 -4.79 -3.77 -7.61
CA ASN A 29 -4.57 -3.02 -6.37
C ASN A 29 -3.27 -3.54 -5.73
N CYS A 30 -2.15 -2.90 -6.10
CA CYS A 30 -0.88 -3.01 -5.43
C CYS A 30 -1.19 -3.04 -3.95
N LYS A 31 -0.86 -4.15 -3.27
CA LYS A 31 -1.05 -4.29 -1.83
C LYS A 31 -0.58 -2.99 -1.19
N LYS A 32 -1.52 -2.19 -0.69
CA LYS A 32 -1.21 -0.88 -0.16
C LYS A 32 -0.18 -1.08 0.94
N ILE A 33 0.93 -0.36 0.91
CA ILE A 33 1.97 -0.53 1.92
C ILE A 33 1.48 0.08 3.24
N TYR A 34 0.92 1.28 3.17
CA TYR A 34 0.29 1.94 4.29
C TYR A 34 -1.22 2.07 4.09
N ASN A 35 -1.97 1.99 5.20
CA ASN A 35 -3.40 2.22 5.23
C ASN A 35 -3.76 3.70 5.38
N GLU A 36 -5.05 4.02 5.48
CA GLU A 36 -5.58 5.37 5.67
C GLU A 36 -5.20 6.03 7.00
N ARG A 37 -4.73 5.25 7.98
CA ARG A 37 -4.21 5.74 9.27
C ARG A 37 -2.70 5.94 9.26
N GLY A 38 -2.03 5.64 8.14
CA GLY A 38 -0.57 5.70 8.04
C GLY A 38 0.14 4.53 8.72
N GLN A 39 -0.57 3.43 9.01
CA GLN A 39 0.00 2.20 9.56
C GLN A 39 0.29 1.20 8.43
N ILE A 40 1.25 0.29 8.65
CA ILE A 40 1.60 -0.75 7.67
C ILE A 40 0.37 -1.62 7.44
N ALA A 41 -0.14 -1.69 6.22
CA ALA A 41 -1.42 -2.35 5.96
C ALA A 41 -1.37 -3.87 6.18
N ALA A 42 -0.19 -4.49 6.02
CA ALA A 42 -0.02 -5.92 6.22
C ALA A 42 -0.02 -6.34 7.71
N THR A 43 0.47 -5.49 8.61
CA THR A 43 0.67 -5.83 10.04
C THR A 43 -0.12 -4.95 10.99
N GLY A 44 -0.68 -3.83 10.52
CA GLY A 44 -1.35 -2.81 11.34
C GLY A 44 -0.41 -1.95 12.19
N LYS A 45 0.91 -2.14 12.07
CA LYS A 45 1.91 -1.48 12.92
C LYS A 45 2.12 -0.02 12.54
N ASP A 46 2.22 0.84 13.55
CA ASP A 46 2.46 2.28 13.41
C ASP A 46 3.96 2.62 13.46
N LEU A 47 4.71 2.14 12.46
CA LEU A 47 6.15 2.31 12.36
C LEU A 47 6.54 3.72 11.91
N CYS A 48 7.38 4.42 12.70
CA CYS A 48 7.94 5.71 12.30
C CYS A 48 8.88 5.56 11.11
N ASP A 49 9.02 6.61 10.29
CA ASP A 49 9.94 6.59 9.13
C ASP A 49 11.43 6.44 9.53
N CYS A 50 11.78 6.62 10.81
CA CYS A 50 13.08 6.26 11.38
C CYS A 50 13.28 4.75 11.67
N LEU A 51 12.31 3.90 11.29
CA LEU A 51 12.33 2.44 11.48
C LEU A 51 12.33 1.95 12.95
N ASP A 52 11.88 2.80 13.87
CA ASP A 52 11.68 2.45 15.29
C ASP A 52 10.19 2.46 15.64
N GLU A 53 9.69 1.34 16.18
CA GLU A 53 8.29 1.16 16.62
C GLU A 53 7.95 1.95 17.88
N THR A 54 8.95 2.16 18.75
CA THR A 54 8.79 2.85 20.03
C THR A 54 8.93 4.37 19.89
N CYS A 55 9.36 4.84 18.73
CA CYS A 55 9.52 6.24 18.44
C CYS A 55 8.19 7.00 18.60
N PRO A 56 8.10 8.04 19.45
CA PRO A 56 6.91 8.89 19.55
C PRO A 56 6.71 9.74 18.28
N GLY A 57 7.79 9.94 17.52
CA GLY A 57 7.85 10.73 16.29
C GLY A 57 9.14 11.56 16.26
N CYS A 58 9.93 11.42 15.21
CA CYS A 58 11.23 12.10 15.05
C CYS A 58 11.19 13.28 14.05
N HIS A 59 10.00 13.61 13.54
CA HIS A 59 9.80 14.66 12.54
C HIS A 59 8.83 15.72 13.02
N PHE A 60 8.82 16.87 12.34
CA PHE A 60 7.81 17.90 12.54
C PHE A 60 6.40 17.36 12.23
N PRO A 61 5.34 17.93 12.84
CA PRO A 61 3.97 17.49 12.61
C PRO A 61 3.63 17.52 11.12
N CYS A 62 3.17 16.39 10.59
CA CYS A 62 2.78 16.29 9.18
C CYS A 62 1.61 17.23 8.88
N THR A 63 1.69 18.01 7.81
CA THR A 63 0.60 18.92 7.40
C THR A 63 -0.67 18.20 6.92
N LYS A 64 -0.58 16.90 6.62
CA LYS A 64 -1.72 16.09 6.12
C LYS A 64 -2.44 15.29 7.21
N CYS A 65 -1.71 14.76 8.19
CA CYS A 65 -2.26 13.87 9.23
C CYS A 65 -1.86 14.24 10.66
N ASN A 66 -1.13 15.35 10.84
CA ASN A 66 -0.65 15.87 12.12
C ASN A 66 0.28 14.94 12.92
N SER A 67 0.59 13.75 12.42
CA SER A 67 1.54 12.82 13.03
C SER A 67 2.98 13.33 12.93
N ASN A 68 3.76 13.15 13.99
CA ASN A 68 5.20 13.40 14.02
C ASN A 68 6.05 12.23 13.48
N LYS A 69 5.41 11.18 12.97
CA LYS A 69 6.07 9.96 12.48
C LYS A 69 6.28 9.93 10.96
N CYS A 70 5.78 10.93 10.25
CA CYS A 70 5.95 11.05 8.81
C CYS A 70 7.24 11.81 8.50
N GLY A 71 8.07 11.29 7.61
CA GLY A 71 9.23 11.99 7.07
C GLY A 71 8.84 12.99 5.98
N HIS A 72 9.53 12.95 4.84
CA HIS A 72 9.32 13.91 3.75
C HIS A 72 7.90 13.88 3.14
N GLU A 73 7.27 12.71 3.12
CA GLU A 73 5.90 12.53 2.64
C GLU A 73 5.00 12.00 3.77
N CYS A 74 3.69 12.10 3.64
CA CYS A 74 2.77 11.53 4.62
C CYS A 74 2.71 10.01 4.49
N ARG A 75 2.69 9.27 5.61
CA ARG A 75 2.50 7.80 5.61
C ARG A 75 1.09 7.38 5.18
N VAL A 76 0.09 8.24 5.31
CA VAL A 76 -1.32 7.92 4.97
C VAL A 76 -1.44 7.52 3.49
N ASN A 77 -1.91 6.28 3.25
CA ASN A 77 -2.06 5.67 1.92
C ASN A 77 -0.79 5.67 1.05
N ARG A 78 0.39 5.83 1.66
CA ARG A 78 1.66 5.83 0.95
C ARG A 78 1.96 4.44 0.34
N LYS A 79 2.57 4.45 -0.85
CA LYS A 79 2.85 3.25 -1.66
C LYS A 79 4.29 2.73 -1.58
N TRP A 80 5.15 3.38 -0.80
CA TRP A 80 6.54 3.00 -0.57
C TRP A 80 6.86 3.04 0.93
N MET A 81 7.92 2.37 1.35
CA MET A 81 8.49 2.44 2.70
C MET A 81 10.02 2.50 2.60
N TYR A 82 10.69 3.04 3.62
CA TYR A 82 12.15 2.99 3.70
C TYR A 82 12.62 1.54 3.79
N GLU A 83 13.70 1.22 3.09
CA GLU A 83 14.29 -0.12 3.11
C GLU A 83 15.31 -0.28 4.23
N LYS A 84 16.17 0.71 4.36
CA LYS A 84 17.24 0.77 5.35
C LYS A 84 17.63 2.21 5.58
N ILE A 85 18.27 2.47 6.71
CA ILE A 85 18.93 3.73 7.05
C ILE A 85 20.41 3.41 7.14
N GLU A 86 21.22 4.17 6.40
CA GLU A 86 22.67 4.08 6.37
C GLU A 86 23.24 5.44 6.79
N ILE A 87 24.26 5.43 7.64
CA ILE A 87 24.88 6.64 8.16
C ILE A 87 26.21 6.83 7.44
N GLU A 88 26.38 7.95 6.74
CA GLU A 88 27.63 8.24 6.05
C GLU A 88 28.80 8.30 7.05
N GLY A 89 29.91 7.64 6.73
CA GLY A 89 31.09 7.55 7.61
C GLY A 89 30.97 6.54 8.75
N ASN A 90 29.91 5.74 8.80
CA ASN A 90 29.75 4.64 9.76
C ASN A 90 29.18 3.40 9.05
N ASP A 91 29.70 2.22 9.33
CA ASP A 91 29.22 0.95 8.74
C ASP A 91 27.87 0.48 9.35
N PHE A 92 27.20 1.34 10.11
CA PHE A 92 25.95 1.02 10.78
C PHE A 92 24.75 1.10 9.83
N VAL A 93 23.99 0.00 9.73
CA VAL A 93 22.82 -0.11 8.85
C VAL A 93 21.61 -0.61 9.64
N ILE A 94 20.54 0.19 9.69
CA ILE A 94 19.24 -0.22 10.24
C ILE A 94 18.39 -0.72 9.09
N LYS A 95 18.01 -2.00 9.09
CA LYS A 95 17.15 -2.59 8.04
C LYS A 95 15.68 -2.58 8.47
N ASN A 96 14.79 -2.30 7.54
CA ASN A 96 13.36 -2.36 7.77
C ASN A 96 12.87 -3.82 7.77
N VAL A 97 12.53 -4.33 8.96
CA VAL A 97 12.01 -5.69 9.15
C VAL A 97 10.64 -5.93 8.49
N TYR A 98 9.93 -4.87 8.14
CA TYR A 98 8.61 -4.93 7.49
C TYR A 98 8.66 -4.90 5.97
N LYS A 99 9.83 -4.61 5.39
CA LYS A 99 9.99 -4.70 3.94
C LYS A 99 10.19 -6.17 3.58
N SER A 100 9.19 -6.77 2.96
CA SER A 100 9.34 -8.13 2.41
C SER A 100 10.35 -8.08 1.27
N ASN A 101 11.46 -8.81 1.42
CA ASN A 101 12.40 -9.10 0.33
C ASN A 101 11.66 -9.96 -0.69
N LYS A 102 11.11 -9.34 -1.74
CA LYS A 102 10.48 -10.06 -2.83
C LYS A 102 11.32 -9.90 -4.08
#